data_AF-A0A1G1AJG4-F1
#
_entry.id   AF-A0A1G1AJG4-F1
#
_cell.length_a   1.000
_cell.length_b   1.000
_cell.length_c   1.000
_cell.angle_alpha   90.00
_cell.angle_beta   90.00
_cell.angle_gamma   90.00
#
_symmetry.space_group_name_H-M   'P 1'
#
loop_
_entity.id
_entity.type
_entity.pdbx_description
1 polymer ?
#
loop_
_entity_poly.entity_id
_entity_poly.type
_entity_poly.pdbx_seq_one_letter_code
_entity_poly.pdbx_strand_id
1 'polypeptide(L)' 'MRGYRSRNENGHLRDTRDDKHVATLEKQYDRDFGVRKDMHVGTLLKETGKASVNDLIHSNIGK' A
#
# COMPACT_ATOMS: atom_id res chain seq x y z
N MET A 1 -6.53 -14.01 -11.71
CA MET A 1 -5.33 -14.48 -10.96
C MET A 1 -4.64 -13.26 -10.35
N ARG A 2 -4.40 -13.22 -9.03
CA ARG A 2 -3.48 -12.25 -8.44
C ARG A 2 -2.06 -12.69 -8.85
N GLY A 3 -1.40 -11.92 -9.71
CA GLY A 3 -0.14 -12.32 -10.36
C GLY A 3 1.00 -12.63 -9.40
N TYR A 4 1.91 -13.50 -9.83
CA TYR A 4 3.14 -13.83 -9.10
C TYR A 4 3.95 -12.56 -8.84
N ARG A 5 4.01 -12.12 -7.56
CA ARG A 5 4.92 -11.04 -7.16
C ARG A 5 6.33 -11.60 -7.13
N SER A 6 7.24 -11.01 -7.91
CA SER A 6 8.66 -11.34 -7.85
C SER A 6 9.21 -11.06 -6.45
N ARG A 7 10.15 -11.89 -6.01
CA ARG A 7 10.89 -11.67 -4.76
C ARG A 7 12.00 -10.63 -4.98
N ASN A 8 12.40 -9.94 -3.93
CA ASN A 8 13.58 -9.08 -3.90
C ASN A 8 14.86 -9.92 -3.77
N GLU A 9 16.02 -9.27 -3.83
CA GLU A 9 17.34 -9.91 -3.74
C GLU A 9 17.52 -10.74 -2.46
N ASN A 10 16.82 -10.37 -1.38
CA ASN A 10 16.81 -11.05 -0.10
C ASN A 10 15.72 -12.15 0.00
N GLY A 11 15.06 -12.51 -1.10
CA GLY A 11 14.05 -13.56 -1.14
C GLY A 11 12.66 -13.20 -0.59
N HIS A 12 12.41 -11.97 -0.16
CA HIS A 12 11.09 -11.51 0.32
C HIS A 12 10.22 -11.05 -0.85
N LEU A 13 8.89 -11.11 -0.74
CA LEU A 13 8.02 -10.55 -1.80
C LEU A 13 8.30 -9.05 -1.95
N ARG A 14 8.34 -8.56 -3.20
CA ARG A 14 8.61 -7.14 -3.44
C ARG A 14 7.48 -6.26 -2.90
N ASP A 15 7.85 -5.27 -2.10
CA ASP A 15 6.95 -4.26 -1.58
C ASP A 15 6.36 -3.39 -2.68
N THR A 16 5.24 -2.75 -2.33
CA THR A 16 4.65 -1.72 -3.18
C THR A 16 5.59 -0.52 -3.20
N ARG A 17 5.77 0.11 -4.37
CA ARG A 17 6.65 1.27 -4.47
C ARG A 17 6.08 2.44 -3.66
N ASP A 18 6.95 3.14 -2.94
CA ASP A 18 6.59 4.25 -2.06
C ASP A 18 6.00 5.44 -2.82
N ASP A 19 6.46 5.68 -4.05
CA ASP A 19 6.04 6.78 -4.94
C ASP A 19 4.67 6.53 -5.61
N LYS A 20 4.06 5.35 -5.43
CA LYS A 20 2.70 5.10 -5.91
C LYS A 20 1.71 6.07 -5.25
N HIS A 21 0.74 6.58 -6.00
CA HIS A 21 -0.34 7.39 -5.41
C HIS A 21 -1.36 6.55 -4.65
N VAL A 22 -1.82 7.05 -3.50
CA VAL A 22 -2.82 6.41 -2.64
C VAL A 22 -4.13 6.17 -3.38
N ALA A 23 -4.57 7.08 -4.27
CA ALA A 23 -5.77 6.86 -5.09
C ALA A 23 -5.74 5.54 -5.90
N THR A 24 -4.53 5.09 -6.29
CA THR A 24 -4.39 3.80 -6.98
C THR A 24 -4.61 2.62 -6.03
N LEU A 25 -4.19 2.74 -4.77
CA LEU A 25 -4.48 1.71 -3.75
C LEU A 25 -5.96 1.67 -3.41
N GLU A 26 -6.57 2.84 -3.18
CA GLU A 26 -7.99 2.97 -2.88
C GLU A 26 -8.84 2.29 -3.95
N LYS A 27 -8.58 2.60 -5.21
CA LYS A 27 -9.26 1.95 -6.36
C LYS A 27 -8.97 0.45 -6.47
N GLN A 28 -7.76 0.01 -6.15
CA GLN A 28 -7.36 -1.39 -6.30
C GLN A 28 -7.95 -2.30 -5.22
N TYR A 29 -8.12 -1.77 -4.01
CA TYR A 29 -8.56 -2.52 -2.84
C TYR A 29 -9.95 -2.14 -2.36
N ASP A 30 -10.62 -1.23 -3.08
CA ASP A 30 -11.95 -0.71 -2.76
C ASP A 30 -12.03 -0.22 -1.30
N ARG A 31 -11.14 0.71 -0.98
CA ARG A 31 -11.01 1.34 0.34
C ARG A 31 -10.85 2.84 0.21
N ASP A 32 -11.27 3.58 1.22
CA ASP A 32 -11.00 5.01 1.36
C ASP A 32 -10.09 5.24 2.58
N PHE A 33 -8.87 5.72 2.38
CA PHE A 33 -7.95 6.00 3.49
C PHE A 33 -8.13 7.42 4.07
N GLY A 34 -9.06 8.22 3.53
CA GLY A 34 -9.38 9.56 4.01
C GLY A 34 -8.26 10.59 3.79
N VAL A 35 -7.31 10.29 2.91
CA VAL A 35 -6.17 11.16 2.59
C VAL A 35 -6.32 11.76 1.19
N ARG A 36 -5.46 12.73 0.86
CA ARG A 36 -5.45 13.29 -0.49
C ARG A 36 -5.09 12.21 -1.52
N LYS A 37 -5.80 12.21 -2.65
CA LYS A 37 -5.63 11.25 -3.75
C LYS A 37 -4.20 11.19 -4.31
N ASP A 38 -3.51 12.33 -4.33
CA ASP A 38 -2.13 12.49 -4.81
C ASP A 38 -1.07 12.15 -3.75
N MET A 39 -1.46 11.83 -2.51
CA MET A 39 -0.53 11.37 -1.49
C MET A 39 0.24 10.13 -1.97
N HIS A 40 1.52 10.04 -1.62
CA HIS A 40 2.34 8.86 -1.89
C HIS A 40 2.11 7.77 -0.84
N VAL A 41 2.11 6.51 -1.27
CA VAL A 41 1.95 5.33 -0.41
C VAL A 41 2.97 5.29 0.70
N GLY A 42 4.23 5.63 0.42
CA GLY A 42 5.28 5.69 1.45
C GLY A 42 4.97 6.70 2.55
N THR A 43 4.35 7.84 2.22
CA THR A 43 3.91 8.83 3.21
C THR A 43 2.77 8.28 4.06
N LEU A 44 1.76 7.67 3.43
CA LEU A 44 0.64 7.05 4.14
C LEU A 44 1.11 5.95 5.10
N LEU A 45 2.05 5.10 4.68
CA LEU A 45 2.62 4.05 5.53
C LEU A 45 3.38 4.62 6.73
N LYS A 46 4.14 5.72 6.54
CA LYS A 46 4.83 6.42 7.63
C LYS A 46 3.86 7.03 8.63
N GLU A 47 2.83 7.74 8.16
CA GLU A 47 1.82 8.37 9.04
C GLU A 47 1.00 7.35 9.82
N THR A 48 0.71 6.19 9.22
CA THR A 48 -0.05 5.11 9.85
C THR A 48 0.82 4.13 10.65
N GLY A 49 2.14 4.28 10.61
CA GLY A 49 3.11 3.40 11.27
C GLY A 49 3.10 1.96 10.74
N LYS A 50 2.78 1.76 9.46
CA LYS A 50 2.70 0.44 8.82
C LYS A 50 3.96 0.14 8.02
N ALA A 51 4.45 -1.10 8.15
CA ALA A 51 5.63 -1.56 7.43
C ALA A 51 5.34 -1.85 5.95
N SER A 52 4.11 -2.24 5.61
CA SER A 52 3.73 -2.57 4.25
C SER A 52 2.29 -2.22 3.91
N VAL A 53 2.00 -2.10 2.61
CA VAL A 53 0.62 -1.95 2.10
C VAL A 53 -0.26 -3.14 2.50
N ASN A 54 0.32 -4.33 2.62
CA ASN A 54 -0.42 -5.50 3.07
C ASN A 54 -0.93 -5.30 4.50
N ASP A 55 -0.08 -4.82 5.40
CA ASP A 55 -0.47 -4.52 6.78
C ASP A 55 -1.49 -3.39 6.85
N LEU A 56 -1.38 -2.40 5.97
CA LEU A 56 -2.36 -1.32 5.85
C LEU A 56 -3.74 -1.85 5.43
N ILE A 57 -3.82 -2.69 4.40
CA ILE A 57 -5.09 -3.26 3.92
C ILE A 57 -5.69 -4.26 4.91
N HIS A 58 -4.87 -4.97 5.69
CA HIS A 58 -5.39 -5.84 6.75
C HIS A 58 -5.69 -5.09 8.06
N SER A 59 -5.32 -3.81 8.14
CA SER A 59 -5.68 -2.96 9.28
C SER A 59 -7.10 -2.40 9.16
N ASN A 60 -7.58 -1.82 10.26
CA ASN A 60 -8.86 -1.11 10.34
C ASN A 60 -8.77 0.36 9.87
N ILE A 61 -7.67 0.73 9.22
CA ILE A 61 -7.44 2.08 8.69
C ILE A 61 -8.05 2.15 7.29
N GLY A 62 -8.92 3.14 7.11
CA GLY A 62 -9.70 3.33 5.90
C GLY A 62 -10.84 2.31 5.75
N LYS A 63 -12.06 2.81 5.54
CA LYS A 63 -13.28 2.02 5.35
C LYS A 63 -13.97 2.47 4.07
#